data_AF-A0A8X6GCG0-F1
#
_entry.id   AF-A0A8X6GCG0-F1
#
_cell.length_a   1.000
_cell.length_b   1.000
_cell.length_c   1.000
_cell.angle_alpha   90.00
_cell.angle_beta   90.00
_cell.angle_gamma   90.00
#
_symmetry.space_group_name_H-M   'P 1'
#
loop_
_entity.id
_entity.type
_entity.pdbx_description
1 polymer ?
#
loop_
_entity_poly.entity_id
_entity_poly.type
_entity_poly.pdbx_seq_one_letter_code
_entity_poly.pdbx_strand_id
1 'polypeptide(L)'
;MNSENMANEIDKNETMKMQMAYKEGGRQSSESMVENSASDSNSDGSERQGIPCICVFDSVYSRIRAEKTGVVVRDYLEVDYKRKKGVEKSFKSMKIFAMRCPQQPNSYDGGIYLLKNFQCFFKNPAFKLGNPMPNLEDWYHPACIFKKRQEIFRIIFDFKQQYRDTPTIFK
;
A
#
# COMPACT_ATOMS: atom_id res chain seq x y z
N MET A 1 21.65 -17.54 28.10
CA MET A 1 20.95 -17.32 26.81
C MET A 1 21.01 -15.83 26.50
N ASN A 2 21.61 -15.43 25.37
CA ASN A 2 21.72 -14.03 24.97
C ASN A 2 20.34 -13.46 24.59
N SER A 3 20.07 -12.21 24.96
CA SER A 3 18.82 -11.49 24.65
C SER A 3 18.53 -11.41 23.13
N GLU A 4 19.57 -11.33 22.30
CA GLU A 4 19.47 -11.39 20.84
C GLU A 4 18.95 -12.73 20.33
N ASN A 5 19.34 -13.85 20.96
CA ASN A 5 18.86 -15.17 20.55
C ASN A 5 17.37 -15.33 20.88
N MET A 6 16.93 -14.79 22.01
CA MET A 6 15.52 -14.83 22.42
C MET A 6 14.64 -13.96 21.53
N ALA A 7 15.08 -12.76 21.14
CA ALA A 7 14.36 -11.90 20.20
C ALA A 7 14.23 -12.54 18.81
N ASN A 8 15.30 -13.18 18.33
CA ASN A 8 15.30 -13.91 17.06
C ASN A 8 14.41 -15.17 17.09
N GLU A 9 14.27 -15.81 18.25
CA GLU A 9 13.39 -16.98 18.43
C GLU A 9 11.92 -16.56 18.49
N ILE A 10 11.61 -15.43 19.13
CA ILE A 10 10.26 -14.85 19.18
C ILE A 10 9.81 -14.44 17.76
N ASP A 11 10.66 -13.73 17.00
CA ASP A 11 10.38 -13.31 15.62
C ASP A 11 10.13 -14.51 14.69
N LYS A 12 10.92 -15.59 14.85
CA LYS A 12 10.72 -16.85 14.13
C LYS A 12 9.40 -17.53 14.50
N ASN A 13 9.06 -17.57 15.77
CA ASN A 13 7.83 -18.21 16.25
C ASN A 13 6.58 -17.44 15.81
N GLU A 14 6.61 -16.10 15.82
CA GLU A 14 5.52 -15.28 15.29
C GLU A 14 5.39 -15.41 13.76
N THR A 15 6.53 -15.44 13.05
CA THR A 15 6.57 -15.72 11.61
C THR A 15 5.93 -17.07 11.29
N MET A 16 6.24 -18.11 12.07
CA MET A 16 5.69 -19.46 11.89
C MET A 16 4.19 -19.49 12.18
N LYS A 17 3.71 -18.84 13.26
CA LYS A 17 2.29 -18.73 13.59
C LYS A 17 1.48 -18.03 12.49
N MET A 18 2.01 -16.95 11.93
CA MET A 18 1.34 -16.18 10.89
C MET A 18 1.35 -16.87 9.52
N GLN A 19 2.39 -17.66 9.21
CA GLN A 19 2.42 -18.57 8.06
C GLN A 19 1.45 -19.76 8.21
N MET A 20 1.29 -20.29 9.42
CA MET A 20 0.31 -21.33 9.73
C MET A 20 -1.11 -20.80 9.60
N ALA A 21 -1.40 -19.61 10.16
CA ALA A 21 -2.69 -18.94 10.00
C ALA A 21 -3.07 -18.70 8.53
N TYR A 22 -2.07 -18.44 7.67
CA TYR A 22 -2.29 -18.32 6.22
C TYR A 22 -2.59 -19.66 5.54
N LYS A 23 -1.97 -20.77 5.99
CA LYS A 23 -2.27 -22.12 5.50
C LYS A 23 -3.64 -22.61 5.96
N GLU A 24 -4.07 -22.24 7.16
CA GLU A 24 -5.36 -22.63 7.74
C GLU A 24 -6.53 -21.75 7.28
N GLY A 25 -6.27 -20.50 6.86
CA GLY A 25 -7.27 -19.58 6.31
C GLY A 25 -7.69 -19.84 4.85
N GLY A 26 -7.31 -20.98 4.28
CA GLY A 26 -7.68 -21.37 2.92
C GLY A 26 -9.19 -21.65 2.77
N ARG A 27 -9.86 -20.79 1.98
CA ARG A 27 -11.21 -20.97 1.37
C ARG A 27 -12.43 -20.73 2.28
N GLN A 28 -12.92 -19.49 2.25
CA GLN A 28 -14.36 -19.23 2.06
C GLN A 28 -14.51 -18.21 0.94
N SER A 29 -14.54 -18.71 -0.29
CA SER A 29 -15.07 -17.99 -1.44
C SER A 29 -16.59 -17.95 -1.28
N SER A 30 -17.16 -16.81 -0.90
CA SER A 30 -18.57 -16.54 -1.17
C SER A 30 -18.68 -16.09 -2.62
N GLU A 31 -19.20 -16.98 -3.46
CA GLU A 31 -19.66 -16.66 -4.81
C GLU A 31 -20.70 -15.54 -4.73
N SER A 32 -20.40 -14.41 -5.34
CA SER A 32 -21.43 -13.63 -6.01
C SER A 32 -20.93 -13.32 -7.42
N MET A 33 -21.60 -13.95 -8.39
CA MET A 33 -21.41 -13.73 -9.81
C MET A 33 -21.74 -12.27 -10.14
N VAL A 34 -20.76 -11.55 -10.69
CA VAL A 34 -21.03 -10.43 -11.59
C VAL A 34 -20.14 -10.65 -12.80
N GLU A 35 -20.75 -11.13 -13.88
CA GLU A 35 -20.14 -11.19 -15.20
C GLU A 35 -19.72 -9.79 -15.63
N ASN A 36 -18.46 -9.64 -16.01
CA ASN A 36 -18.03 -8.59 -16.92
C ASN A 36 -17.02 -9.22 -17.87
N SER A 37 -17.54 -9.63 -19.02
CA SER A 37 -16.77 -9.98 -20.21
C SER A 37 -15.97 -8.76 -20.67
N ALA A 38 -14.64 -8.86 -20.68
CA ALA A 38 -13.79 -7.98 -21.48
C ALA A 38 -12.65 -8.82 -22.06
N SER A 39 -12.69 -8.91 -23.39
CA SER A 39 -11.79 -9.57 -24.30
C SER A 39 -10.35 -9.07 -24.20
N ASP A 40 -9.42 -10.00 -24.33
CA ASP A 40 -8.01 -9.75 -24.61
C ASP A 40 -7.83 -8.95 -25.91
N SER A 41 -7.07 -7.86 -25.83
CA SER A 41 -6.32 -7.34 -26.98
C SER A 41 -5.14 -6.50 -26.52
N ASN A 42 -3.95 -6.93 -26.96
CA ASN A 42 -2.69 -6.22 -26.86
C ASN A 42 -2.66 -4.92 -27.66
N SER A 43 -1.69 -4.08 -27.28
CA SER A 43 -1.14 -2.87 -27.94
C SER A 43 -2.09 -1.70 -28.22
N ASP A 44 -1.85 -0.57 -27.53
CA ASP A 44 -1.60 0.70 -28.23
C ASP A 44 -0.90 1.69 -27.30
N GLY A 45 0.13 2.36 -27.82
CA GLY A 45 0.92 3.41 -27.17
C GLY A 45 0.19 4.76 -27.12
N SER A 46 -1.08 4.75 -26.75
CA SER A 46 -1.81 5.99 -26.44
C SER A 46 -1.49 6.40 -25.01
N GLU A 47 -0.89 7.59 -24.87
CA GLU A 47 -0.70 8.29 -23.60
C GLU A 47 -2.08 8.49 -22.97
N ARG A 48 -2.47 7.56 -22.09
CA ARG A 48 -3.81 7.57 -21.47
C ARG A 48 -3.93 8.83 -20.63
N GLN A 49 -4.79 9.76 -21.05
CA GLN A 49 -5.26 10.85 -20.18
C GLN A 49 -5.91 10.23 -18.95
N GLY A 50 -5.15 10.14 -17.86
CA GLY A 50 -5.62 9.57 -16.61
C GLY A 50 -6.83 10.34 -16.11
N ILE A 51 -7.93 9.64 -15.84
CA ILE A 51 -9.10 10.23 -15.18
C ILE A 51 -8.67 10.60 -13.76
N PRO A 52 -8.85 11.86 -13.31
CA PRO A 52 -8.51 12.24 -11.95
C PRO A 52 -9.28 11.38 -10.95
N CYS A 53 -8.56 10.75 -10.02
CA CYS A 53 -9.15 9.91 -9.00
C CYS A 53 -8.32 9.92 -7.71
N ILE A 54 -8.94 9.46 -6.62
CA ILE A 54 -8.32 9.24 -5.32
C ILE A 54 -8.31 7.73 -5.08
N CYS A 55 -7.13 7.13 -5.01
CA CYS A 55 -6.97 5.72 -4.66
C CYS A 55 -6.57 5.60 -3.18
N VAL A 56 -7.35 4.85 -2.40
CA VAL A 56 -7.09 4.60 -0.98
C VAL A 56 -6.62 3.17 -0.81
N PHE A 57 -5.38 2.99 -0.34
CA PHE A 57 -4.78 1.71 -0.02
C PHE A 57 -4.81 1.53 1.50
N ASP A 58 -5.59 0.56 1.99
CA ASP A 58 -5.72 0.26 3.41
C ASP A 58 -5.51 -1.25 3.64
N SER A 59 -4.57 -1.59 4.52
CA SER A 59 -4.33 -2.98 4.93
C SER A 59 -5.44 -3.55 5.80
N VAL A 60 -6.41 -2.72 6.23
CA VAL A 60 -7.70 -3.12 6.81
C VAL A 60 -8.81 -2.55 5.93
N TYR A 61 -9.16 -3.28 4.88
CA TYR A 61 -10.10 -2.85 3.87
C TYR A 61 -11.42 -2.40 4.48
N SER A 62 -11.78 -1.15 4.21
CA SER A 62 -13.07 -0.59 4.58
C SER A 62 -13.49 0.42 3.53
N ARG A 63 -14.49 0.05 2.72
CA ARG A 63 -15.06 0.93 1.70
C ARG A 63 -15.57 2.24 2.30
N ILE A 64 -16.29 2.16 3.43
CA ILE A 64 -16.84 3.33 4.12
C ILE A 64 -15.72 4.26 4.59
N ARG A 65 -14.63 3.72 5.16
CA ARG A 65 -13.49 4.53 5.60
C ARG A 65 -12.81 5.21 4.40
N ALA A 66 -12.57 4.45 3.32
CA ALA A 66 -11.98 4.97 2.11
C ALA A 66 -12.82 6.11 1.49
N GLU A 67 -14.14 5.95 1.42
CA GLU A 67 -15.06 6.99 0.94
C GLU A 67 -14.99 8.24 1.83
N LYS A 68 -15.04 8.09 3.16
CA LYS A 68 -14.91 9.21 4.11
C LYS A 68 -13.58 9.94 3.95
N THR A 69 -12.46 9.21 3.90
CA THR A 69 -11.12 9.79 3.68
C THR A 69 -11.06 10.51 2.35
N GLY A 70 -11.60 9.93 1.28
CA GLY A 70 -11.63 10.53 -0.04
C GLY A 70 -12.45 11.82 -0.11
N VAL A 71 -13.58 11.91 0.62
CA VAL A 71 -14.35 13.16 0.74
C VAL A 71 -13.52 14.25 1.40
N VAL A 72 -12.87 13.95 2.53
CA VAL A 72 -11.98 14.92 3.22
C VAL A 72 -10.85 15.40 2.29
N VAL A 73 -10.27 14.49 1.49
CA VAL A 73 -9.24 14.86 0.51
C VAL A 73 -9.82 15.76 -0.59
N ARG A 74 -11.03 15.51 -1.11
CA ARG A 74 -11.68 16.40 -2.08
C ARG A 74 -11.91 17.79 -1.49
N ASP A 75 -12.44 17.88 -0.29
CA ASP A 75 -12.70 19.15 0.39
C ASP A 75 -11.40 19.94 0.59
N TYR A 76 -10.33 19.25 1.01
CA TYR A 76 -9.00 19.85 1.09
C TYR A 76 -8.50 20.37 -0.26
N LEU A 77 -8.66 19.58 -1.34
CA LEU A 77 -8.25 19.97 -2.68
C LEU A 77 -9.02 21.20 -3.19
N GLU A 78 -10.30 21.34 -2.87
CA GLU A 78 -11.08 22.55 -3.23
C GLU A 78 -10.48 23.80 -2.57
N VAL A 79 -10.15 23.72 -1.28
CA VAL A 79 -9.51 24.82 -0.52
C VAL A 79 -8.10 25.13 -1.04
N ASP A 80 -7.26 24.10 -1.22
CA ASP A 80 -5.89 24.26 -1.70
C ASP A 80 -5.84 24.82 -3.13
N TYR A 81 -6.76 24.39 -4.00
CA TYR A 81 -6.86 24.89 -5.37
C TYR A 81 -7.27 26.35 -5.40
N LYS A 82 -8.30 26.75 -4.63
CA LYS A 82 -8.71 28.17 -4.50
C LYS A 82 -7.55 29.02 -4.00
N ARG A 83 -6.84 28.56 -2.97
CA ARG A 83 -5.67 29.26 -2.42
C ARG A 83 -4.54 29.44 -3.44
N LYS A 84 -4.25 28.41 -4.25
CA LYS A 84 -3.14 28.44 -5.23
C LYS A 84 -3.48 29.11 -6.56
N LYS A 85 -4.74 29.03 -7.00
CA LYS A 85 -5.17 29.47 -8.34
C LYS A 85 -6.11 30.68 -8.32
N GLY A 86 -6.59 31.09 -7.15
CA GLY A 86 -7.52 32.22 -7.00
C GLY A 86 -8.94 31.96 -7.52
N VAL A 87 -9.21 30.75 -8.02
CA VAL A 87 -10.52 30.37 -8.59
C VAL A 87 -11.06 29.12 -7.90
N GLU A 88 -12.38 29.05 -7.77
CA GLU A 88 -13.06 27.88 -7.21
C GLU A 88 -13.12 26.76 -8.24
N LYS A 89 -12.91 25.53 -7.78
CA LYS A 89 -13.04 24.32 -8.60
C LYS A 89 -13.60 23.22 -7.71
N SER A 90 -14.70 22.60 -8.14
CA SER A 90 -15.23 21.45 -7.40
C SER A 90 -14.54 20.15 -7.80
N PHE A 91 -14.23 19.32 -6.80
CA PHE A 91 -13.66 17.98 -6.97
C PHE A 91 -14.64 16.86 -6.63
N LYS A 92 -15.94 17.15 -6.45
CA LYS A 92 -16.97 16.16 -6.12
C LYS A 92 -17.09 15.02 -7.13
N SER A 93 -16.80 15.26 -8.41
CA SER A 93 -16.83 14.25 -9.48
C SER A 93 -15.59 13.34 -9.55
N MET A 94 -14.51 13.68 -8.84
CA MET A 94 -13.25 12.92 -8.85
C MET A 94 -13.43 11.58 -8.15
N LYS A 95 -13.48 10.45 -8.87
CA LYS A 95 -13.80 9.12 -8.31
C LYS A 95 -12.88 8.74 -7.14
N ILE A 96 -13.45 8.10 -6.12
CA ILE A 96 -12.70 7.51 -5.00
C ILE A 96 -12.71 5.99 -5.18
N PHE A 97 -11.54 5.37 -5.13
CA PHE A 97 -11.36 3.93 -5.26
C PHE A 97 -10.79 3.36 -3.95
N ALA A 98 -11.56 2.48 -3.30
CA ALA A 98 -11.07 1.67 -2.20
C ALA A 98 -10.31 0.47 -2.80
N MET A 99 -8.99 0.51 -2.76
CA MET A 99 -8.14 -0.51 -3.36
C MET A 99 -8.12 -1.76 -2.49
N ARG A 100 -8.40 -2.91 -3.09
CA ARG A 100 -8.22 -4.22 -2.44
C ARG A 100 -6.75 -4.62 -2.55
N CYS A 101 -5.97 -4.38 -1.51
CA CYS A 101 -4.56 -4.76 -1.43
C CYS A 101 -4.37 -5.91 -0.40
N PRO A 102 -3.16 -6.49 -0.26
CA PRO A 102 -2.94 -7.55 0.72
C PRO A 102 -3.27 -7.05 2.14
N GLN A 103 -4.04 -7.85 2.89
CA GLN A 103 -4.58 -7.45 4.19
C GLN A 103 -3.64 -7.84 5.33
N GLN A 104 -3.61 -7.01 6.37
CA GLN A 104 -2.86 -7.32 7.59
C GLN A 104 -3.65 -8.24 8.51
N PRO A 105 -3.02 -9.27 9.10
CA PRO A 105 -3.70 -10.18 10.03
C PRO A 105 -3.73 -9.63 11.47
N ASN A 106 -3.05 -8.52 11.75
CA ASN A 106 -2.91 -7.93 13.08
C ASN A 106 -3.12 -6.41 13.06
N SER A 107 -3.14 -5.77 14.23
CA SER A 107 -3.39 -4.33 14.38
C SER A 107 -2.14 -3.44 14.37
N TYR A 108 -0.93 -4.01 14.29
CA TYR A 108 0.34 -3.29 14.50
C TYR A 108 1.26 -3.24 13.29
N ASP A 109 0.98 -4.00 12.23
CA ASP A 109 1.78 -4.02 11.00
C ASP A 109 1.34 -3.02 9.93
N GLY A 110 0.39 -2.13 10.23
CA GLY A 110 -0.22 -1.25 9.21
C GLY A 110 0.81 -0.36 8.52
N GLY A 111 1.82 0.11 9.27
CA GLY A 111 2.94 0.86 8.72
C GLY A 111 3.85 0.03 7.81
N ILE A 112 4.02 -1.26 8.07
CA ILE A 112 4.82 -2.16 7.24
C ILE A 112 4.10 -2.42 5.90
N TYR A 113 2.79 -2.67 5.95
CA TYR A 113 1.96 -2.80 4.75
C TYR A 113 1.91 -1.50 3.94
N LEU A 114 1.82 -0.35 4.60
CA LEU A 114 1.92 0.96 3.94
C LEU A 114 3.23 1.06 3.13
N LEU A 115 4.38 0.81 3.78
CA LEU A 115 5.68 0.88 3.11
C LEU A 115 5.79 -0.12 1.95
N LYS A 116 5.23 -1.32 2.10
CA LYS A 116 5.24 -2.33 1.04
C LYS A 116 4.34 -1.94 -0.14
N ASN A 117 3.13 -1.45 0.12
CA ASN A 117 2.22 -0.92 -0.90
C ASN A 117 2.88 0.23 -1.67
N PHE A 118 3.50 1.18 -0.97
CA PHE A 118 4.28 2.26 -1.58
C PHE A 118 5.42 1.72 -2.44
N GLN A 119 6.20 0.77 -1.94
CA GLN A 119 7.29 0.18 -2.72
C GLN A 119 6.79 -0.51 -4.01
N CYS A 120 5.66 -1.23 -3.94
CA CYS A 120 5.09 -1.89 -5.11
C CYS A 120 4.52 -0.89 -6.11
N PHE A 121 3.87 0.16 -5.62
CA PHE A 121 3.38 1.27 -6.42
C PHE A 121 4.50 1.94 -7.21
N PHE A 122 5.60 2.33 -6.56
CA PHE A 122 6.69 3.04 -7.23
C PHE A 122 7.58 2.16 -8.11
N LYS A 123 7.54 0.83 -7.95
CA LYS A 123 8.21 -0.10 -8.88
C LYS A 123 7.57 -0.11 -10.26
N ASN A 124 6.25 0.06 -10.31
CA ASN A 124 5.51 0.19 -11.55
C ASN A 124 4.34 1.16 -11.33
N PRO A 125 4.60 2.48 -11.32
CA PRO A 125 3.55 3.48 -11.09
C PRO A 125 2.54 3.51 -12.23
N ALA A 126 2.92 2.98 -13.40
CA ALA A 126 2.08 2.83 -14.58
C ALA A 126 1.22 1.54 -14.55
N PHE A 127 1.28 0.73 -13.49
CA PHE A 127 0.27 -0.31 -13.30
C PHE A 127 -1.08 0.40 -13.24
N LYS A 128 -1.96 0.03 -14.18
CA LYS A 128 -3.05 0.87 -14.67
C LYS A 128 -4.01 1.26 -13.54
N LEU A 129 -3.78 2.39 -12.88
CA LEU A 129 -4.80 3.12 -12.10
C LEU A 129 -5.79 3.71 -13.13
N GLY A 130 -6.56 2.84 -13.74
CA GLY A 130 -7.48 3.16 -14.83
C GLY A 130 -8.73 2.32 -14.70
N ASN A 131 -9.63 2.43 -15.67
CA ASN A 131 -10.84 1.64 -15.68
C ASN A 131 -10.62 0.34 -16.49
N PRO A 132 -10.90 -0.85 -15.96
CA PRO A 132 -11.26 -1.14 -14.56
C PRO A 132 -10.06 -1.07 -13.62
N MET A 133 -10.31 -0.69 -12.35
CA MET A 133 -9.25 -0.68 -11.34
C MET A 133 -8.81 -2.12 -11.07
N PRO A 134 -7.50 -2.39 -11.05
CA PRO A 134 -6.97 -3.73 -10.85
C PRO A 134 -7.21 -4.24 -9.42
N ASN A 135 -7.52 -5.53 -9.30
CA ASN A 135 -7.49 -6.21 -8.01
C ASN A 135 -6.02 -6.42 -7.60
N LEU A 136 -5.68 -6.00 -6.37
CA LEU A 136 -4.34 -6.06 -5.81
C LEU A 136 -4.26 -6.99 -4.59
N GLU A 137 -5.23 -7.87 -4.35
CA GLU A 137 -5.21 -8.80 -3.20
C GLU A 137 -3.93 -9.64 -3.17
N ASP A 138 -3.39 -10.01 -4.34
CA ASP A 138 -2.14 -10.76 -4.50
C ASP A 138 -0.98 -9.88 -5.00
N TRP A 139 -0.98 -8.57 -4.71
CA TRP A 139 0.04 -7.64 -5.23
C TRP A 139 1.48 -8.04 -4.87
N TYR A 140 1.64 -8.72 -3.75
CA TYR A 140 2.90 -9.32 -3.32
C TYR A 140 2.63 -10.49 -2.38
N HIS A 141 3.54 -11.45 -2.38
CA HIS A 141 3.47 -12.57 -1.45
C HIS A 141 3.60 -12.06 0.01
N PRO A 142 2.76 -12.53 0.96
CA PRO A 142 2.84 -12.14 2.38
C PRO A 142 4.22 -12.35 3.00
N ALA A 143 4.97 -13.33 2.48
CA ALA A 143 6.36 -13.57 2.93
C ALA A 143 7.30 -12.36 2.82
N CYS A 144 7.01 -11.44 1.90
CA CYS A 144 7.76 -10.19 1.78
C CYS A 144 7.58 -9.25 2.98
N ILE A 145 6.49 -9.39 3.75
CA ILE A 145 6.21 -8.56 4.93
C ILE A 145 7.08 -8.97 6.12
N PHE A 146 7.29 -10.29 6.33
CA PHE A 146 8.07 -10.79 7.48
C PHE A 146 9.49 -10.21 7.52
N LYS A 147 10.16 -10.15 6.38
CA LYS A 147 11.53 -9.62 6.30
C LYS A 147 11.59 -8.10 6.32
N LYS A 148 10.46 -7.42 6.16
CA LYS A 148 10.41 -5.98 5.94
C LYS A 148 10.89 -5.18 7.15
N ARG A 149 10.55 -5.63 8.37
CA ARG A 149 11.04 -5.02 9.62
C ARG A 149 12.56 -5.12 9.73
N GLN A 150 13.13 -6.28 9.42
CA GLN A 150 14.58 -6.49 9.39
C GLN A 150 15.27 -5.68 8.30
N GLU A 151 14.68 -5.59 7.09
CA GLU A 151 15.17 -4.71 6.01
C GLU A 151 15.24 -3.25 6.47
N ILE A 152 14.17 -2.74 7.08
CA ILE A 152 14.11 -1.36 7.59
C ILE A 152 15.19 -1.14 8.66
N PHE A 153 15.31 -2.07 9.62
CA PHE A 153 16.33 -2.00 10.65
C PHE A 153 17.74 -1.92 10.06
N ARG A 154 18.06 -2.79 9.10
CA ARG A 154 19.36 -2.80 8.42
C ARG A 154 19.64 -1.49 7.71
N ILE A 155 18.67 -0.97 6.95
CA ILE A 155 18.81 0.33 6.28
C ILE A 155 19.12 1.45 7.29
N ILE A 156 18.36 1.53 8.38
CA ILE A 156 18.58 2.55 9.43
C ILE A 156 19.96 2.37 10.08
N PHE A 157 20.35 1.14 10.37
CA PHE A 157 21.64 0.83 10.96
C PHE A 157 22.80 1.21 10.03
N ASP A 158 22.73 0.84 8.76
CA ASP A 158 23.74 1.15 7.75
C ASP A 158 23.87 2.68 7.56
N PHE A 159 22.75 3.40 7.47
CA PHE A 159 22.76 4.87 7.43
C PHE A 159 23.42 5.47 8.67
N LYS A 160 23.10 4.97 9.87
CA LYS A 160 23.72 5.45 11.12
C LYS A 160 25.23 5.29 11.11
N GLN A 161 25.76 4.19 10.56
CA GLN A 161 27.21 3.97 10.47
C GLN A 161 27.84 4.90 9.44
N GLN A 162 27.23 5.05 8.26
CA GLN A 162 27.68 6.00 7.23
C GLN A 162 27.81 7.43 7.77
N TYR A 163 26.83 7.92 8.54
CA TYR A 163 26.86 9.28 9.10
C TYR A 163 27.75 9.43 10.34
N ARG A 164 28.15 8.34 11.02
CA ARG A 164 29.18 8.37 12.06
C ARG A 164 30.58 8.53 11.48
N ASP A 165 30.81 7.93 10.32
CA ASP A 165 32.10 7.93 9.63
C ASP A 165 32.27 9.13 8.68
N THR A 166 31.22 9.96 8.54
CA THR A 166 31.30 11.23 7.80
C THR A 166 31.85 12.31 8.75
N PRO A 167 33.02 12.93 8.46
CA PRO A 167 33.52 14.02 9.30
C PRO A 167 32.48 15.13 9.37
N THR A 168 32.15 15.59 10.56
CA THR A 168 31.24 16.72 10.77
C THR A 168 31.85 17.98 10.13
N ILE A 169 31.49 18.29 8.89
CA ILE A 169 31.85 19.56 8.23
C ILE A 169 30.87 20.64 8.68
N PHE A 170 30.86 20.93 9.97
CA PHE A 170 30.30 22.17 10.51
C PHE A 170 31.20 22.61 11.67
N LYS A 171 32.09 23.56 11.36
CA LYS A 171 32.72 24.48 12.30
C LYS A 171 31.97 25.81 12.24
#